data_AF-A0A951HJD4-F1
#
_entry.id   AF-A0A951HJD4-F1
#
_cell.length_a   1.000
_cell.length_b   1.000
_cell.length_c   1.000
_cell.angle_alpha   90.00
_cell.angle_beta   90.00
_cell.angle_gamma   90.00
#
_symmetry.space_group_name_H-M   'P 1'
#
loop_
_entity.id
_entity.type
_entity.pdbx_description
1 polymer ?
#
loop_
_entity_poly.entity_id
_entity_poly.type
_entity_poly.pdbx_seq_one_letter_code
_entity_poly.pdbx_strand_id
1 'polypeptide(L)'
;MAASPPSTSSSSDRTIMTSQGFAAWLAERGVSLALTTYQAGRLFLIGRKPDGGLRAHERMIDHCQGLWTDGTELWTSGKSVLWRFRNDLAQGARTERGADRRFVPREGRVTGRIDIHDIGVGETGDGITGPIFVATAFNCLATISEEASFRPLWRPPFVSRLAAEDRCHLNGMAVQDGKPRYVTAVSRSDVADGWRDRR
;
A
#
# COMPACT_ATOMS: atom_id res chain seq x y z
N MET A 1 3.25 44.51 -32.33
CA MET A 1 3.36 43.06 -32.59
C MET A 1 4.32 42.49 -31.56
N ALA A 2 3.82 41.83 -30.51
CA ALA A 2 4.65 41.20 -29.49
C ALA A 2 4.76 39.71 -29.81
N ALA A 3 5.98 39.21 -29.97
CA ALA A 3 6.25 37.80 -30.26
C ALA A 3 5.87 36.92 -29.06
N SER A 4 5.08 35.88 -29.32
CA SER A 4 4.78 34.84 -28.32
C SER A 4 6.05 34.04 -28.00
N PRO A 5 6.29 33.69 -26.72
CA PRO A 5 7.44 32.89 -26.35
C PRO A 5 7.30 31.44 -26.86
N PRO A 6 8.41 30.74 -27.13
CA PRO A 6 8.39 29.39 -27.66
C PRO A 6 7.81 28.41 -26.62
N SER A 7 6.93 27.52 -27.08
CA SER A 7 6.41 26.41 -26.30
C SER A 7 7.53 25.40 -26.03
N THR A 8 7.92 25.25 -24.76
CA THR A 8 8.77 24.15 -24.34
C THR A 8 7.94 22.86 -24.38
N SER A 9 8.21 22.00 -25.36
CA SER A 9 7.72 20.63 -25.36
C SER A 9 8.33 19.91 -24.16
N SER A 10 7.57 19.70 -23.09
CA SER A 10 8.01 18.84 -22.01
C SER A 10 8.12 17.42 -22.58
N SER A 11 9.35 16.91 -22.68
CA SER A 11 9.58 15.48 -22.85
C SER A 11 8.79 14.79 -21.76
N SER A 12 7.79 13.98 -22.13
CA SER A 12 7.04 13.17 -21.17
C SER A 12 8.03 12.24 -20.50
N ASP A 13 8.52 12.64 -19.34
CA ASP A 13 9.42 11.85 -18.53
C ASP A 13 8.67 10.59 -18.15
N ARG A 14 9.02 9.49 -18.83
CA ARG A 14 8.20 8.30 -18.87
C ARG A 14 8.48 7.55 -17.58
N THR A 15 7.70 7.85 -16.55
CA THR A 15 7.88 7.40 -15.16
C THR A 15 7.96 5.88 -15.00
N ILE A 16 7.49 5.11 -15.99
CA ILE A 16 7.47 3.64 -15.95
C ILE A 16 7.85 3.07 -17.32
N MET A 17 8.78 2.11 -17.31
CA MET A 17 9.08 1.22 -18.43
C MET A 17 8.30 -0.09 -18.25
N THR A 18 7.73 -0.62 -19.33
CA THR A 18 6.95 -1.85 -19.30
C THR A 18 7.37 -2.79 -20.42
N SER A 19 7.19 -4.09 -20.23
CA SER A 19 7.34 -5.08 -21.29
C SER A 19 6.35 -4.83 -22.44
N GLN A 20 6.70 -5.30 -23.64
CA GLN A 20 5.80 -5.28 -24.79
C GLN A 20 4.55 -6.10 -24.48
N GLY A 21 3.38 -5.62 -24.93
CA GLY A 21 2.10 -6.29 -24.72
C GLY A 21 1.45 -6.07 -23.33
N PHE A 22 2.14 -5.43 -22.37
CA PHE A 22 1.60 -5.23 -21.03
C PHE A 22 0.24 -4.50 -21.01
N ALA A 23 0.07 -3.46 -21.83
CA ALA A 23 -1.21 -2.74 -21.93
C ALA A 23 -2.35 -3.63 -22.47
N ALA A 24 -2.04 -4.49 -23.45
CA ALA A 24 -3.00 -5.45 -24.00
C ALA A 24 -3.36 -6.52 -22.97
N TRP A 25 -2.38 -7.00 -22.20
CA TRP A 25 -2.63 -7.94 -21.11
C TRP A 25 -3.55 -7.35 -20.03
N LEU A 26 -3.33 -6.10 -19.61
CA LEU A 26 -4.26 -5.41 -18.68
C LEU A 26 -5.68 -5.33 -19.26
N ALA A 27 -5.80 -5.15 -20.58
CA ALA A 27 -7.09 -5.12 -21.27
C ALA A 27 -7.79 -6.47 -21.23
N GLU A 28 -7.08 -7.52 -21.62
CA GLU A 28 -7.56 -8.90 -21.67
C GLU A 28 -8.01 -9.39 -20.28
N ARG A 29 -7.26 -9.04 -19.24
CA ARG A 29 -7.56 -9.42 -17.85
C ARG A 29 -8.58 -8.49 -17.18
N GLY A 30 -8.86 -7.33 -17.76
CA GLY A 30 -9.78 -6.35 -17.16
C GLY A 30 -9.28 -5.78 -15.84
N VAL A 31 -7.96 -5.66 -15.65
CA VAL A 31 -7.35 -5.21 -14.38
C VAL A 31 -6.60 -3.88 -14.52
N SER A 32 -6.44 -3.22 -13.38
CA SER A 32 -5.49 -2.12 -13.15
C SER A 32 -4.61 -2.50 -11.96
N LEU A 33 -3.41 -1.94 -11.87
CA LEU A 33 -2.46 -2.28 -10.81
C LEU A 33 -2.23 -1.08 -9.90
N ALA A 34 -2.06 -1.36 -8.61
CA ALA A 34 -1.47 -0.44 -7.66
C ALA A 34 -0.17 -1.06 -7.14
N LEU A 35 0.90 -0.28 -7.01
CA LEU A 35 2.16 -0.74 -6.45
C LEU A 35 2.85 0.37 -5.66
N THR A 36 3.57 0.00 -4.62
CA THR A 36 4.39 0.88 -3.80
C THR A 36 5.87 0.68 -4.14
N THR A 37 6.68 1.69 -3.87
CA THR A 37 8.14 1.63 -4.02
C THR A 37 8.76 2.16 -2.74
N TYR A 38 9.42 1.28 -1.99
CA TYR A 38 9.97 1.63 -0.69
C TYR A 38 11.02 2.74 -0.78
N GLN A 39 12.09 2.50 -1.55
CA GLN A 39 13.23 3.41 -1.64
C GLN A 39 12.89 4.74 -2.34
N ALA A 40 12.02 4.70 -3.36
CA ALA A 40 11.61 5.88 -4.09
C ALA A 40 10.46 6.65 -3.41
N GLY A 41 9.78 6.03 -2.45
CA GLY A 41 8.67 6.62 -1.71
C GLY A 41 7.48 6.97 -2.60
N ARG A 42 7.06 6.05 -3.50
CA ARG A 42 5.97 6.30 -4.44
C ARG A 42 4.90 5.21 -4.42
N LEU A 43 3.64 5.64 -4.39
CA LEU A 43 2.48 4.85 -4.78
C LEU A 43 2.15 5.12 -6.25
N PHE A 44 2.11 4.07 -7.05
CA PHE A 44 1.69 4.11 -8.45
C PHE A 44 0.33 3.47 -8.62
N LEU A 45 -0.51 4.11 -9.44
CA LEU A 45 -1.79 3.58 -9.94
C LEU A 45 -1.69 3.49 -11.46
N ILE A 46 -1.71 2.27 -11.98
CA ILE A 46 -1.46 1.95 -13.37
C ILE A 46 -2.74 1.40 -13.98
N GLY A 47 -3.19 2.05 -15.05
CA GLY A 47 -4.36 1.63 -15.81
C GLY A 47 -4.17 1.93 -17.29
N ARG A 48 -5.28 1.91 -18.03
CA ARG A 48 -5.29 2.17 -19.47
C ARG A 48 -5.94 3.51 -19.79
N LYS A 49 -5.47 4.11 -20.88
CA LYS A 49 -6.09 5.25 -21.55
C LYS A 49 -7.16 4.74 -22.54
N PRO A 50 -8.10 5.60 -22.96
CA PRO A 50 -9.08 5.24 -23.99
C PRO A 50 -8.46 4.83 -25.33
N ASP A 51 -7.27 5.35 -25.66
CA ASP A 51 -6.51 5.02 -26.87
C ASP A 51 -5.77 3.66 -26.80
N GLY A 52 -5.94 2.91 -25.71
CA GLY A 52 -5.27 1.63 -25.48
C GLY A 52 -3.87 1.73 -24.87
N GLY A 53 -3.31 2.94 -24.77
CA GLY A 53 -2.03 3.19 -24.11
C GLY A 53 -2.09 3.06 -22.59
N LEU A 54 -0.93 3.06 -21.94
CA LEU A 54 -0.84 3.04 -20.47
C LEU A 54 -1.02 4.44 -19.87
N ARG A 55 -1.59 4.45 -18.68
CA ARG A 55 -1.58 5.58 -17.75
C ARG A 55 -0.94 5.14 -16.46
N ALA A 56 0.02 5.91 -15.98
CA ALA A 56 0.51 5.83 -14.61
C ALA A 56 0.17 7.15 -13.90
N HIS A 57 -0.43 7.05 -12.72
CA HIS A 57 -0.54 8.16 -11.79
C HIS A 57 0.31 7.84 -10.58
N GLU A 58 1.07 8.81 -10.10
CA GLU A 58 1.95 8.64 -8.95
C GLU A 58 1.58 9.59 -7.82
N ARG A 59 1.83 9.13 -6.60
CA ARG A 59 1.79 9.93 -5.38
C ARG A 59 3.06 9.67 -4.58
N MET A 60 3.68 10.74 -4.07
CA MET A 60 4.81 10.61 -3.16
C MET A 60 4.30 10.28 -1.76
N ILE A 61 4.64 9.10 -1.27
CA ILE A 61 4.36 8.63 0.08
C ILE A 61 5.66 7.98 0.58
N ASP A 62 6.37 8.72 1.42
CA ASP A 62 7.69 8.31 1.92
C ASP A 62 7.60 6.97 2.66
N HIS A 63 8.50 6.04 2.35
CA HIS A 63 8.56 4.68 2.92
C HIS A 63 7.24 3.89 2.83
N CYS A 64 6.44 4.07 1.78
CA CYS A 64 5.27 3.22 1.54
C CYS A 64 5.67 1.79 1.15
N GLN A 65 5.03 0.79 1.76
CA GLN A 65 5.32 -0.64 1.55
C GLN A 65 4.01 -1.41 1.48
N GLY A 66 3.33 -1.56 2.62
CA GLY A 66 2.03 -2.22 2.69
C GLY A 66 0.98 -1.50 1.85
N LEU A 67 0.17 -2.29 1.14
CA LEU A 67 -0.82 -1.82 0.20
C LEU A 67 -1.99 -2.80 0.15
N TRP A 68 -3.21 -2.29 0.18
CA TRP A 68 -4.42 -3.07 -0.01
C TRP A 68 -5.46 -2.26 -0.78
N THR A 69 -6.26 -2.91 -1.63
CA THR A 69 -7.44 -2.28 -2.26
C THR A 69 -8.47 -3.32 -2.70
N ASP A 70 -9.74 -2.96 -2.61
CA ASP A 70 -10.88 -3.66 -3.25
C ASP A 70 -11.39 -2.90 -4.51
N GLY A 71 -10.64 -1.90 -4.96
CA GLY A 71 -11.03 -0.96 -6.02
C GLY A 71 -11.85 0.23 -5.53
N THR A 72 -12.52 0.14 -4.39
CA THR A 72 -13.36 1.20 -3.81
C THR A 72 -12.62 1.95 -2.70
N GLU A 73 -11.92 1.23 -1.85
CA GLU A 73 -11.00 1.76 -0.87
C GLU A 73 -9.57 1.31 -1.18
N LEU A 74 -8.60 2.12 -0.75
CA LEU A 74 -7.20 1.77 -0.83
C LEU A 74 -6.53 2.19 0.47
N TRP A 75 -5.82 1.26 1.08
CA TRP A 75 -4.97 1.50 2.24
C TRP A 75 -3.51 1.38 1.81
N THR A 76 -2.68 2.31 2.24
CA THR A 76 -1.24 2.24 2.01
C THR A 76 -0.48 2.75 3.20
N SER A 77 0.66 2.14 3.50
CA SER A 77 1.53 2.63 4.54
C SER A 77 2.35 3.83 4.08
N GLY A 78 2.89 4.55 5.05
CA GLY A 78 3.98 5.50 4.88
C GLY A 78 4.88 5.45 6.11
N LYS A 79 5.91 6.28 6.12
CA LYS A 79 6.97 6.29 7.15
C LYS A 79 6.46 6.30 8.59
N SER A 80 5.40 7.06 8.86
CA SER A 80 4.81 7.22 10.19
C SER A 80 3.28 7.37 10.17
N VAL A 81 2.66 7.16 9.01
CA VAL A 81 1.22 7.40 8.78
C VAL A 81 0.64 6.26 7.96
N LEU A 82 -0.49 5.71 8.40
CA LEU A 82 -1.34 4.85 7.59
C LEU A 82 -2.35 5.72 6.83
N TRP A 83 -2.38 5.62 5.51
CA TRP A 83 -3.26 6.41 4.66
C TRP A 83 -4.45 5.59 4.16
N ARG A 84 -5.64 6.19 4.22
CA ARG A 84 -6.85 5.69 3.54
C ARG A 84 -7.20 6.59 2.37
N PHE A 85 -7.45 5.97 1.24
CA PHE A 85 -8.00 6.57 0.04
C PHE A 85 -9.35 5.93 -0.27
N ARG A 86 -10.20 6.70 -0.97
CA ARG A 86 -11.47 6.20 -1.50
C ARG A 86 -11.61 6.58 -2.97
N ASN A 87 -12.08 5.63 -3.79
CA ASN A 87 -12.59 5.93 -5.11
C ASN A 87 -13.82 6.84 -4.99
N ASP A 88 -13.72 8.05 -5.54
CA ASP A 88 -14.80 9.03 -5.46
C ASP A 88 -15.64 9.13 -6.75
N LEU A 89 -15.39 8.25 -7.72
CA LEU A 89 -16.22 8.13 -8.91
C LEU A 89 -17.41 7.21 -8.64
N ALA A 90 -18.58 7.63 -9.10
CA ALA A 90 -19.76 6.77 -9.18
C ALA A 90 -19.51 5.59 -10.13
N GLN A 91 -20.24 4.50 -9.95
CA GLN A 91 -20.13 3.33 -10.81
C GLN A 91 -20.42 3.71 -12.28
N GLY A 92 -19.54 3.31 -13.19
CA GLY A 92 -19.63 3.64 -14.61
C GLY A 92 -19.17 5.05 -14.98
N ALA A 93 -18.97 5.94 -14.01
CA ALA A 93 -18.43 7.27 -14.27
C ALA A 93 -16.94 7.19 -14.65
N ARG A 94 -16.51 8.16 -15.46
CA ARG A 94 -15.12 8.33 -15.84
C ARG A 94 -14.69 9.78 -15.61
N THR A 95 -13.41 9.97 -15.29
CA THR A 95 -12.82 11.32 -15.32
C THR A 95 -12.83 11.86 -16.76
N GLU A 96 -12.61 13.17 -16.94
CA GLU A 96 -12.45 13.78 -18.27
C GLU A 96 -11.35 13.11 -19.09
N ARG A 97 -10.32 12.58 -18.42
CA ARG A 97 -9.24 11.82 -19.06
C ARG A 97 -9.58 10.34 -19.25
N GLY A 98 -10.77 9.87 -18.89
CA GLY A 98 -11.23 8.51 -19.13
C GLY A 98 -10.87 7.46 -18.07
N ALA A 99 -10.31 7.85 -16.91
CA ALA A 99 -10.08 6.90 -15.81
C ALA A 99 -11.41 6.52 -15.15
N ASP A 100 -11.62 5.25 -14.86
CA ASP A 100 -12.82 4.70 -14.20
C ASP A 100 -12.68 4.57 -12.67
N ARG A 101 -11.49 4.83 -12.12
CA ARG A 101 -11.26 4.98 -10.68
C ARG A 101 -10.45 6.25 -10.40
N ARG A 102 -10.79 6.95 -9.32
CA ARG A 102 -10.03 8.09 -8.80
C ARG A 102 -9.94 8.00 -7.28
N PHE A 103 -8.80 7.50 -6.80
CA PHE A 103 -8.51 7.39 -5.38
C PHE A 103 -8.09 8.75 -4.79
N VAL A 104 -8.92 9.28 -3.90
CA VAL A 104 -8.71 10.53 -3.17
C VAL A 104 -8.41 10.22 -1.72
N PRO A 105 -7.38 10.84 -1.10
CA PRO A 105 -7.08 10.63 0.31
C PRO A 105 -8.26 11.10 1.16
N ARG A 106 -8.66 10.29 2.12
CA ARG A 106 -9.77 10.59 3.05
C ARG A 106 -9.31 10.65 4.50
N GLU A 107 -8.19 10.02 4.81
CA GLU A 107 -7.70 9.90 6.18
C GLU A 107 -6.21 9.59 6.22
N GLY A 108 -5.52 10.13 7.22
CA GLY A 108 -4.18 9.72 7.62
C GLY A 108 -4.14 9.51 9.13
N ARG A 109 -3.76 8.30 9.57
CA ARG A 109 -3.60 7.97 10.99
C ARG A 109 -2.13 7.91 11.36
N VAL A 110 -1.74 8.65 12.38
CA VAL A 110 -0.35 8.68 12.87
C VAL A 110 -0.06 7.38 13.63
N THR A 111 0.80 6.54 13.08
CA THR A 111 1.20 5.26 13.67
C THR A 111 2.60 5.28 14.25
N GLY A 112 3.38 6.32 13.98
CA GLY A 112 4.83 6.31 14.24
C GLY A 112 5.55 5.30 13.34
N ARG A 113 6.85 5.12 13.59
CA ARG A 113 7.75 4.28 12.78
C ARG A 113 7.61 2.80 13.13
N ILE A 114 6.43 2.23 12.87
CA ILE A 114 6.14 0.82 13.14
C ILE A 114 6.44 -0.10 11.96
N ASP A 115 6.88 0.48 10.84
CA ASP A 115 7.31 -0.18 9.61
C ASP A 115 6.25 -1.13 9.04
N ILE A 116 5.13 -0.55 8.58
CA ILE A 116 4.01 -1.34 8.05
C ILE A 116 4.39 -1.97 6.70
N HIS A 117 4.64 -3.28 6.69
CA HIS A 117 5.05 -4.03 5.50
C HIS A 117 3.90 -4.55 4.65
N ASP A 118 2.78 -4.94 5.28
CA ASP A 118 1.64 -5.49 4.56
C ASP A 118 0.33 -5.08 5.22
N ILE A 119 -0.75 -5.03 4.43
CA ILE A 119 -2.07 -4.56 4.84
C ILE A 119 -3.13 -5.52 4.28
N GLY A 120 -4.10 -5.86 5.12
CA GLY A 120 -5.37 -6.47 4.74
C GLY A 120 -6.54 -5.74 5.39
N VAL A 121 -7.76 -6.08 4.99
CA VAL A 121 -8.99 -5.64 5.68
C VAL A 121 -9.73 -6.88 6.16
N GLY A 122 -10.15 -6.87 7.42
CA GLY A 122 -10.79 -8.01 8.07
C GLY A 122 -11.28 -7.69 9.48
N GLU A 123 -11.71 -8.71 10.21
CA GLU A 123 -12.18 -8.62 11.59
C GLU A 123 -11.03 -8.25 12.54
N THR A 124 -11.15 -7.10 13.20
CA THR A 124 -10.16 -6.51 14.11
C THR A 124 -10.48 -6.77 15.59
N GLY A 125 -11.55 -7.54 15.86
CA GLY A 125 -12.12 -7.80 17.18
C GLY A 125 -13.55 -7.27 17.30
N ASP A 126 -14.34 -7.87 18.20
CA ASP A 126 -15.71 -7.44 18.56
C ASP A 126 -16.67 -7.25 17.36
N GLY A 127 -16.48 -8.05 16.31
CA GLY A 127 -17.27 -7.94 15.06
C GLY A 127 -16.96 -6.71 14.20
N ILE A 128 -15.92 -5.93 14.55
CA ILE A 128 -15.52 -4.72 13.83
C ILE A 128 -14.59 -5.10 12.67
N THR A 129 -14.96 -4.74 11.45
CA THR A 129 -14.10 -4.87 10.27
C THR A 129 -13.28 -3.60 10.05
N GLY A 130 -11.99 -3.74 9.81
CA GLY A 130 -11.08 -2.63 9.59
C GLY A 130 -9.73 -3.07 9.02
N PRO A 131 -8.79 -2.13 8.85
CA PRO A 131 -7.45 -2.45 8.37
C PRO A 131 -6.69 -3.26 9.43
N ILE A 132 -6.08 -4.34 8.99
CA ILE A 132 -5.12 -5.15 9.76
C ILE A 132 -3.79 -5.02 9.03
N PHE A 133 -2.73 -4.72 9.76
CA PHE A 133 -1.43 -4.49 9.18
C PHE A 133 -0.32 -5.21 9.95
N VAL A 134 0.73 -5.58 9.22
CA VAL A 134 1.95 -6.13 9.78
C VAL A 134 2.80 -4.98 10.31
N ALA A 135 2.93 -4.87 11.64
CA ALA A 135 3.79 -3.89 12.31
C ALA A 135 5.17 -4.52 12.57
N THR A 136 6.03 -4.52 11.55
CA THR A 136 7.30 -5.24 11.53
C THR A 136 8.19 -4.89 12.72
N ALA A 137 8.33 -3.59 13.01
CA ALA A 137 9.17 -3.11 14.11
C ALA A 137 8.76 -3.72 15.47
N PHE A 138 7.49 -4.10 15.62
CA PHE A 138 6.92 -4.67 16.84
C PHE A 138 6.58 -6.16 16.73
N ASN A 139 6.89 -6.80 15.60
CA ASN A 139 6.72 -8.24 15.38
C ASN A 139 5.27 -8.71 15.58
N CYS A 140 4.29 -7.92 15.17
CA CYS A 140 2.89 -8.22 15.41
C CYS A 140 1.98 -7.85 14.23
N LEU A 141 0.81 -8.49 14.18
CA LEU A 141 -0.35 -7.96 13.49
C LEU A 141 -0.98 -6.90 14.39
N ALA A 142 -1.40 -5.80 13.79
CA ALA A 142 -1.98 -4.66 14.47
C ALA A 142 -3.12 -4.06 13.66
N THR A 143 -3.87 -3.17 14.30
CA THR A 143 -4.91 -2.36 13.69
C THR A 143 -4.86 -0.94 14.24
N ILE A 144 -5.75 -0.09 13.75
CA ILE A 144 -5.91 1.30 14.17
C ILE A 144 -6.33 1.38 15.65
N SER A 145 -5.94 2.47 16.29
CA SER A 145 -6.33 2.81 17.66
C SER A 145 -6.67 4.30 17.73
N GLU A 146 -7.66 4.65 18.56
CA GLU A 146 -8.03 6.04 18.83
C GLU A 146 -7.18 6.66 19.96
N GLU A 147 -6.58 5.82 20.81
CA GLU A 147 -5.85 6.25 22.02
C GLU A 147 -4.34 6.01 21.95
N ALA A 148 -3.89 5.19 21.00
CA ALA A 148 -2.50 4.80 20.84
C ALA A 148 -2.08 4.86 19.37
N SER A 149 -0.77 4.74 19.10
CA SER A 149 -0.27 4.70 17.72
C SER A 149 -0.84 3.54 16.90
N PHE A 150 -1.10 2.41 17.55
CA PHE A 150 -1.75 1.22 16.98
C PHE A 150 -2.24 0.32 18.11
N ARG A 151 -3.14 -0.61 17.78
CA ARG A 151 -3.59 -1.68 18.70
C ARG A 151 -3.07 -3.03 18.21
N PRO A 152 -2.26 -3.75 19.00
CA PRO A 152 -1.83 -5.11 18.66
C PRO A 152 -3.02 -6.07 18.61
N LEU A 153 -3.01 -6.98 17.64
CA LEU A 153 -4.01 -8.05 17.48
C LEU A 153 -3.42 -9.42 17.77
N TRP A 154 -2.21 -9.68 17.28
CA TRP A 154 -1.56 -10.97 17.42
C TRP A 154 -0.05 -10.83 17.28
N ARG A 155 0.73 -11.69 17.94
CA ARG A 155 2.17 -11.83 17.74
C ARG A 155 2.55 -13.31 17.61
N PRO A 156 3.65 -13.64 16.93
CA PRO A 156 4.15 -15.01 16.91
C PRO A 156 4.39 -15.53 18.33
N PRO A 157 4.11 -16.82 18.61
CA PRO A 157 4.22 -17.36 19.97
C PRO A 157 5.66 -17.39 20.49
N PHE A 158 6.66 -17.43 19.59
CA PHE A 158 8.08 -17.40 19.94
C PHE A 158 8.62 -16.00 20.25
N VAL A 159 7.87 -14.92 19.97
CA VAL A 159 8.28 -13.56 20.30
C VAL A 159 7.91 -13.26 21.75
N SER A 160 8.84 -13.09 22.67
CA SER A 160 8.52 -13.04 24.12
C SER A 160 7.70 -11.82 24.53
N ARG A 161 7.89 -10.66 23.89
CA ARG A 161 7.19 -9.41 24.21
C ARG A 161 7.05 -8.49 22.99
N LEU A 162 6.09 -7.57 23.05
CA LEU A 162 5.98 -6.48 22.10
C LEU A 162 7.02 -5.40 22.46
N ALA A 163 8.03 -5.25 21.61
CA ALA A 163 9.06 -4.23 21.71
C ALA A 163 9.49 -3.79 20.31
N ALA A 164 9.90 -2.53 20.17
CA ALA A 164 10.37 -1.93 18.93
C ALA A 164 11.78 -2.44 18.58
N GLU A 165 11.89 -3.73 18.30
CA GLU A 165 13.16 -4.44 18.20
C GLU A 165 13.31 -5.24 16.90
N ASP A 166 12.27 -5.29 16.05
CA ASP A 166 12.26 -6.05 14.77
C ASP A 166 13.03 -7.37 14.88
N ARG A 167 12.48 -8.30 15.68
CA ARG A 167 13.17 -9.52 16.11
C ARG A 167 13.17 -10.59 15.04
N CYS A 168 12.06 -10.72 14.32
CA CYS A 168 11.83 -11.78 13.33
C CYS A 168 11.58 -11.27 11.91
N HIS A 169 11.42 -9.96 11.73
CA HIS A 169 11.01 -9.33 10.48
C HIS A 169 9.75 -9.97 9.91
N LEU A 170 8.67 -9.85 10.68
CA LEU A 170 7.32 -10.20 10.23
C LEU A 170 7.00 -9.32 9.02
N ASN A 171 6.69 -9.91 7.87
CA ASN A 171 6.67 -9.18 6.60
C ASN A 171 5.28 -9.19 5.94
N GLY A 172 4.80 -10.36 5.53
CA GLY A 172 3.53 -10.50 4.81
C GLY A 172 2.41 -11.08 5.65
N MET A 173 1.18 -10.87 5.20
CA MET A 173 -0.04 -11.44 5.77
C MET A 173 -1.02 -11.85 4.65
N ALA A 174 -1.68 -12.98 4.83
CA ALA A 174 -2.83 -13.37 4.01
C ALA A 174 -4.11 -13.41 4.85
N VAL A 175 -5.14 -12.73 4.37
CA VAL A 175 -6.49 -12.73 4.97
C VAL A 175 -7.35 -13.74 4.21
N GLN A 176 -8.03 -14.61 4.95
CA GLN A 176 -8.99 -15.58 4.43
C GLN A 176 -10.29 -15.45 5.22
N ASP A 177 -11.43 -15.39 4.53
CA ASP A 177 -12.77 -15.26 5.14
C ASP A 177 -12.85 -14.10 6.15
N GLY A 178 -12.22 -12.97 5.79
CA GLY A 178 -12.17 -11.76 6.62
C GLY A 178 -11.25 -11.85 7.84
N LYS A 179 -10.43 -12.91 7.99
CA LYS A 179 -9.51 -13.09 9.13
C LYS A 179 -8.08 -13.32 8.69
N PRO A 180 -7.07 -12.75 9.38
CA PRO A 180 -5.68 -13.12 9.15
C PRO A 180 -5.49 -14.63 9.36
N ARG A 181 -5.00 -15.33 8.34
CA ARG A 181 -4.82 -16.79 8.37
C ARG A 181 -3.36 -17.20 8.34
N TYR A 182 -2.55 -16.48 7.58
CA TYR A 182 -1.13 -16.75 7.41
C TYR A 182 -0.34 -15.46 7.54
N VAL A 183 0.88 -15.61 8.04
CA VAL A 183 1.88 -14.54 8.09
C VAL A 183 3.22 -15.11 7.67
N THR A 184 4.11 -14.25 7.17
CA THR A 184 5.49 -14.62 6.89
C THR A 184 6.44 -13.83 7.77
N ALA A 185 7.54 -14.45 8.18
CA ALA A 185 8.65 -13.80 8.88
C ALA A 185 9.95 -14.29 8.24
N VAL A 186 10.98 -13.44 8.19
CA VAL A 186 12.27 -13.82 7.60
C VAL A 186 12.93 -14.93 8.43
N SER A 187 12.80 -14.89 9.76
CA SER A 187 13.37 -15.92 10.61
C SER A 187 12.56 -16.15 11.89
N ARG A 188 12.83 -17.25 12.58
CA ARG A 188 12.31 -17.51 13.92
C ARG A 188 13.29 -16.99 14.99
N SER A 189 13.36 -15.68 15.15
CA SER A 189 14.21 -15.01 16.13
C SER A 189 13.38 -14.21 17.15
N ASP A 190 13.86 -14.19 18.40
CA ASP A 190 13.33 -13.37 19.51
C ASP A 190 14.40 -12.42 20.08
N VAL A 191 15.42 -12.11 19.28
CA VAL A 191 16.49 -11.17 19.60
C VAL A 191 16.36 -9.96 18.69
N ALA A 192 16.59 -8.76 19.22
CA ALA A 192 16.54 -7.52 18.44
C ALA A 192 17.40 -7.63 17.18
N ASP A 193 16.83 -7.28 16.02
CA ASP A 193 17.43 -7.40 14.68
C ASP A 193 17.95 -8.81 14.31
N GLY A 194 17.66 -9.86 15.11
CA GLY A 194 18.27 -11.19 14.96
C GLY A 194 17.90 -11.94 13.68
N TRP A 195 16.94 -11.43 12.91
CA TRP A 195 16.64 -11.92 11.57
C TRP A 195 17.73 -11.60 10.54
N ARG A 196 18.54 -10.55 10.76
CA ARG A 196 19.57 -10.13 9.81
C ARG A 196 20.65 -11.19 9.62
N ASP A 197 20.99 -11.88 10.71
CA ASP A 197 21.97 -12.97 10.72
C ASP A 197 21.42 -14.28 10.14
N ARG A 198 20.13 -14.32 9.82
CA ARG A 198 19.39 -15.53 9.45
C ARG A 198 18.64 -15.42 8.12
N ARG A 199 18.92 -14.37 7.33
CA ARG A 199 18.32 -14.15 6.00
C ARG A 199 19.00 -14.94 4.90
#